data_AF-A0A5K1FJ50-F1
#
_entry.id   AF-A0A5K1FJ50-F1
#
_cell.length_a   1.000
_cell.length_b   1.000
_cell.length_c   1.000
_cell.angle_alpha   90.00
_cell.angle_beta   90.00
_cell.angle_gamma   90.00
#
_symmetry.space_group_name_H-M   'P 1'
#
loop_
_entity.id
_entity.type
_entity.pdbx_description
1 polymer ?
#
loop_
_entity_poly.entity_id
_entity_poly.type
_entity_poly.pdbx_seq_one_letter_code
_entity_poly.pdbx_strand_id
1 'polypeptide(L)'
;YHRFAGRAVTAGAVKPLLDLISDRDSGVVEKAVVVLSSLGTLAEGKAAIVEEDGIPVLVEVIEDGTQKGKEFAVATLLGLCVDSVSNRTLLVREGGIPPLVALSQTGTPRAKAK
;
A
#
# COMPACT_ATOMS: atom_id res chain seq x y z
N TYR A 1 1.46 -22.48 -1.71
CA TYR A 1 0.67 -21.26 -1.42
C TYR A 1 0.95 -20.08 -2.37
N HIS A 2 2.08 -20.01 -3.10
CA HIS A 2 2.40 -18.91 -4.03
C HIS A 2 1.60 -18.86 -5.35
N ARG A 3 1.00 -19.97 -5.80
CA ARG A 3 0.34 -20.05 -7.11
C ARG A 3 -1.03 -19.35 -7.18
N PHE A 4 -1.71 -19.16 -6.05
CA PHE A 4 -3.03 -18.53 -6.01
C PHE A 4 -2.96 -17.01 -6.02
N ALA A 5 -1.93 -16.44 -5.38
CA ALA A 5 -1.76 -14.99 -5.32
C ALA A 5 -1.35 -14.39 -6.69
N GLY A 6 -0.48 -15.07 -7.44
CA GLY A 6 -0.19 -14.68 -8.83
C GLY A 6 -1.41 -14.76 -9.77
N ARG A 7 -2.34 -15.70 -9.52
CA ARG A 7 -3.62 -15.81 -10.24
C ARG A 7 -4.63 -14.73 -9.84
N ALA A 8 -4.65 -14.30 -8.58
CA ALA A 8 -5.53 -13.22 -8.13
C ALA A 8 -5.12 -11.87 -8.72
N VAL A 9 -3.81 -11.63 -8.82
CA VAL A 9 -3.24 -10.44 -9.48
C VAL A 9 -3.58 -10.42 -10.96
N THR A 10 -3.36 -11.54 -11.67
CA THR A 10 -3.72 -11.67 -13.10
C THR A 10 -5.23 -11.71 -13.36
N ALA A 11 -6.05 -11.95 -12.34
CA ALA A 11 -7.51 -11.88 -12.40
C ALA A 11 -8.06 -10.46 -12.18
N GLY A 12 -7.21 -9.43 -12.03
CA GLY A 12 -7.64 -8.05 -11.85
C GLY A 12 -8.19 -7.75 -10.46
N ALA A 13 -7.81 -8.53 -9.43
CA ALA A 13 -8.30 -8.32 -8.06
C ALA A 13 -7.74 -7.06 -7.39
N VAL A 14 -6.69 -6.45 -7.95
CA VAL A 14 -6.04 -5.25 -7.38
C VAL A 14 -6.96 -4.03 -7.46
N LYS A 15 -7.58 -3.79 -8.62
CA LYS A 15 -8.46 -2.64 -8.82
C LYS A 15 -9.69 -2.63 -7.88
N PRO A 16 -10.46 -3.72 -7.74
CA PRO A 16 -11.55 -3.77 -6.76
C PRO A 16 -11.08 -3.57 -5.32
N LEU A 17 -9.87 -4.01 -4.97
CA LEU A 17 -9.31 -3.78 -3.63
C LEU A 17 -8.99 -2.31 -3.43
N LEU A 18 -8.45 -1.62 -4.44
CA LEU A 18 -8.19 -0.18 -4.39
C LEU A 18 -9.50 0.61 -4.31
N ASP A 19 -10.50 0.26 -5.12
CA ASP A 19 -11.83 0.88 -5.07
C ASP A 19 -12.47 0.72 -3.68
N LEU A 20 -12.34 -0.44 -3.04
CA LEU A 20 -12.81 -0.70 -1.68
C LEU A 20 -12.04 0.08 -0.61
N ILE A 21 -10.77 0.40 -0.85
CA ILE A 21 -9.96 1.21 0.06
C ILE A 21 -10.35 2.69 -0.06
N SER A 22 -10.60 3.15 -1.29
CA SER A 22 -11.14 4.49 -1.55
C SER A 22 -12.57 4.66 -1.05
N ASP A 23 -13.36 3.59 -0.99
CA ASP A 23 -14.67 3.59 -0.34
C ASP A 23 -14.53 3.48 1.19
N ARG A 24 -14.22 4.64 1.79
CA ARG A 24 -13.92 4.85 3.21
C ARG A 24 -15.03 4.38 4.18
N ASP A 25 -16.24 4.12 3.70
CA ASP A 25 -17.43 3.81 4.53
C ASP A 25 -17.58 2.30 4.82
N SER A 26 -16.77 1.46 4.16
CA SER A 26 -17.09 0.03 4.05
C SER A 26 -16.74 -0.83 5.28
N GLY A 27 -16.05 -0.30 6.30
CA GLY A 27 -15.57 -1.09 7.46
C GLY A 27 -14.62 -2.26 7.09
N VAL A 28 -14.35 -2.44 5.79
CA VAL A 28 -13.49 -3.48 5.23
C VAL A 28 -12.19 -2.92 4.65
N VAL A 29 -11.99 -1.60 4.70
CA VAL A 29 -10.75 -0.91 4.30
C VAL A 29 -9.52 -1.58 4.92
N GLU A 30 -9.52 -1.85 6.22
CA GLU A 30 -8.39 -2.52 6.89
C GLU A 30 -8.09 -3.90 6.29
N LYS A 31 -9.13 -4.71 6.03
CA LYS A 31 -8.98 -6.04 5.42
C LYS A 31 -8.47 -5.93 3.98
N ALA A 32 -8.99 -4.96 3.22
CA ALA A 32 -8.56 -4.71 1.84
C ALA A 32 -7.08 -4.31 1.79
N VAL A 33 -6.63 -3.40 2.66
CA VAL A 33 -5.22 -3.00 2.77
C VAL A 33 -4.32 -4.19 3.15
N VAL A 34 -4.77 -5.06 4.06
CA VAL A 34 -4.00 -6.28 4.44
C VAL A 34 -3.83 -7.24 3.27
N VAL A 35 -4.90 -7.47 2.50
CA VAL A 35 -4.84 -8.31 1.29
C VAL A 35 -3.94 -7.66 0.25
N LEU A 36 -4.08 -6.35 0.01
CA LEU A 36 -3.25 -5.59 -0.93
C LEU A 36 -1.76 -5.65 -0.53
N SER A 37 -1.46 -5.52 0.77
CA SER A 37 -0.11 -5.65 1.31
C SER A 37 0.48 -7.03 1.06
N SER A 38 -0.33 -8.08 1.23
CA SER A 38 0.06 -9.45 0.92
C SER A 38 0.38 -9.63 -0.56
N LEU A 39 -0.40 -9.01 -1.46
CA LEU A 39 -0.13 -9.00 -2.90
C LEU A 39 1.14 -8.20 -3.24
N GLY A 40 1.39 -7.08 -2.56
CA GLY A 40 2.59 -6.25 -2.71
C GLY A 40 3.90 -6.92 -2.27
N THR A 41 3.85 -8.11 -1.66
CA THR A 41 5.04 -8.94 -1.42
C THR A 41 5.51 -9.72 -2.66
N LEU A 42 4.65 -9.83 -3.68
CA LEU A 42 4.91 -10.58 -4.91
C LEU A 42 5.27 -9.63 -6.04
N ALA A 43 6.20 -10.02 -6.92
CA ALA A 43 6.64 -9.16 -8.02
C ALA A 43 5.48 -8.76 -8.95
N GLU A 44 4.59 -9.71 -9.28
CA GLU A 44 3.41 -9.46 -10.11
C GLU A 44 2.42 -8.53 -9.39
N GLY A 45 2.20 -8.75 -8.09
CA GLY A 45 1.31 -7.91 -7.30
C GLY A 45 1.83 -6.48 -7.15
N LYS A 46 3.15 -6.31 -6.98
CA LYS A 46 3.80 -4.99 -6.99
C LYS A 46 3.54 -4.25 -8.30
N ALA A 47 3.73 -4.94 -9.45
CA ALA A 47 3.50 -4.34 -10.76
C ALA A 47 2.03 -3.91 -10.93
N ALA A 48 1.09 -4.80 -10.63
CA ALA A 48 -0.33 -4.50 -10.74
C ALA A 48 -0.80 -3.38 -9.80
N ILE A 49 -0.26 -3.29 -8.58
CA ILE A 49 -0.57 -2.18 -7.65
C ILE A 49 -0.10 -0.84 -8.24
N VAL A 50 1.04 -0.81 -8.93
CA VAL A 50 1.52 0.43 -9.57
C VAL A 50 0.73 0.75 -10.83
N GLU A 51 0.38 -0.25 -11.63
CA GLU A 51 -0.42 -0.09 -12.85
C GLU A 51 -1.84 0.42 -12.58
N GLU A 52 -2.44 0.04 -11.45
CA GLU A 52 -3.80 0.43 -11.06
C GLU A 52 -3.82 1.66 -10.13
N ASP A 53 -2.79 2.52 -10.18
CA ASP A 53 -2.71 3.75 -9.37
C ASP A 53 -2.81 3.52 -7.85
N GLY A 54 -2.26 2.41 -7.35
CA GLY A 54 -2.32 2.07 -5.93
C GLY A 54 -1.41 2.91 -5.02
N ILE A 55 -0.38 3.58 -5.56
CA ILE A 55 0.51 4.45 -4.79
C ILE A 55 -0.24 5.64 -4.17
N PRO A 56 -1.00 6.46 -4.93
CA PRO A 56 -1.78 7.56 -4.34
C PRO A 56 -2.82 7.06 -3.33
N VAL A 57 -3.50 5.93 -3.60
CA VAL A 57 -4.45 5.32 -2.65
C VAL A 57 -3.76 4.94 -1.33
N LEU A 58 -2.56 4.38 -1.40
CA LEU A 58 -1.78 4.03 -0.20
C LEU A 58 -1.30 5.27 0.58
N VAL A 59 -0.99 6.37 -0.11
CA VAL A 59 -0.65 7.66 0.53
C VAL A 59 -1.87 8.20 1.29
N GLU A 60 -3.06 8.15 0.69
CA GLU A 60 -4.31 8.56 1.33
C GLU A 60 -4.61 7.73 2.60
N VAL A 61 -4.38 6.41 2.56
CA VAL A 61 -4.50 5.53 3.74
C VAL A 61 -3.50 5.92 4.84
N ILE A 62 -2.31 6.40 4.48
CA ILE A 62 -1.33 6.86 5.46
C ILE A 62 -1.80 8.15 6.16
N GLU A 63 -2.47 9.04 5.42
CA GLU A 63 -2.99 10.29 5.94
C GLU A 63 -4.20 10.05 6.86
N ASP A 64 -5.23 9.36 6.36
CA ASP A 64 -6.56 9.30 7.00
C ASP A 64 -6.93 7.91 7.55
N GLY A 65 -6.11 6.88 7.31
CA GLY A 65 -6.40 5.51 7.73
C GLY A 65 -6.22 5.24 9.24
N THR A 66 -6.66 4.05 9.67
CA THR A 66 -6.44 3.57 11.05
C THR A 66 -4.96 3.27 11.30
N GLN A 67 -4.51 3.25 12.56
CA GLN A 67 -3.12 2.95 12.91
C GLN A 67 -2.59 1.67 12.23
N LYS A 68 -3.40 0.61 12.18
CA LYS A 68 -3.06 -0.64 11.48
C LYS A 68 -3.04 -0.46 9.97
N GLY A 69 -4.04 0.22 9.39
CA GLY A 69 -4.08 0.55 7.97
C GLY A 69 -2.83 1.30 7.52
N LYS A 70 -2.39 2.28 8.31
CA LYS A 70 -1.14 3.04 8.10
C LYS A 70 0.08 2.12 8.09
N GLU A 71 0.21 1.22 9.06
CA GLU A 71 1.33 0.27 9.12
C GLU A 71 1.41 -0.64 7.88
N PHE A 72 0.28 -1.21 7.45
CA PHE A 72 0.24 -2.05 6.26
C PHE A 72 0.47 -1.24 4.97
N ALA A 73 -0.05 -0.01 4.90
CA ALA A 73 0.16 0.86 3.74
C ALA A 73 1.65 1.23 3.59
N VAL A 74 2.31 1.62 4.67
CA VAL A 74 3.76 1.88 4.68
C VAL A 74 4.56 0.65 4.29
N ALA A 75 4.23 -0.53 4.84
CA ALA A 75 4.93 -1.78 4.49
C ALA A 75 4.81 -2.10 2.98
N THR A 76 3.64 -1.84 2.41
CA THR A 76 3.38 -2.04 0.97
C THR A 76 4.17 -1.04 0.13
N LEU A 77 4.10 0.26 0.45
CA LEU A 77 4.86 1.29 -0.26
C LEU A 77 6.37 1.05 -0.18
N LEU A 78 6.88 0.62 0.98
CA LEU A 78 8.29 0.25 1.14
C LEU A 78 8.66 -0.90 0.20
N GLY A 79 7.81 -1.94 0.13
CA GLY A 79 7.99 -3.06 -0.79
C GLY A 79 7.98 -2.64 -2.27
N LEU A 80 7.16 -1.65 -2.64
CA LEU A 80 7.11 -1.09 -3.99
C LEU A 80 8.34 -0.22 -4.31
N CYS A 81 8.87 0.51 -3.32
CA CYS A 81 9.94 1.48 -3.51
C CYS A 81 11.34 0.87 -3.43
N VAL A 82 11.52 -0.25 -2.72
CA VAL A 82 12.85 -0.83 -2.45
C VAL A 82 13.57 -1.23 -3.75
N ASP A 83 12.84 -1.75 -4.73
CA ASP A 83 13.40 -2.26 -5.99
C ASP A 83 13.15 -1.32 -7.19
N SER A 84 12.46 -0.19 -7.00
CA SER A 84 12.04 0.70 -8.10
C SER A 84 12.30 2.17 -7.80
N VAL A 85 13.20 2.78 -8.60
CA VAL A 85 13.43 4.24 -8.58
C VAL A 85 12.17 4.98 -9.04
N SER A 86 11.49 4.47 -10.07
CA SER A 86 10.28 5.08 -10.61
C SER A 86 9.16 5.18 -9.58
N ASN A 87 8.97 4.13 -8.77
CA ASN A 87 7.96 4.12 -7.71
C ASN A 87 8.29 5.12 -6.61
N ARG A 88 9.59 5.30 -6.28
CA ARG A 88 10.04 6.35 -5.34
C ARG A 88 9.76 7.74 -5.88
N THR A 89 10.03 7.99 -7.15
CA THR A 89 9.72 9.27 -7.79
C THR A 89 8.21 9.52 -7.79
N LEU A 90 7.40 8.49 -8.06
CA LEU A 90 5.95 8.59 -8.00
C LEU A 90 5.48 8.92 -6.59
N LEU A 91 5.93 8.19 -5.57
CA LEU A 91 5.60 8.44 -4.17
C LEU A 91 5.91 9.88 -3.74
N VAL A 92 7.06 10.42 -4.15
CA VAL A 92 7.43 11.81 -3.86
C VAL A 92 6.48 12.78 -4.57
N ARG A 93 6.12 12.50 -5.82
CA ARG A 93 5.22 13.34 -6.61
C ARG A 93 3.80 13.35 -6.07
N GLU A 94 3.31 12.21 -5.59
CA GLU A 94 2.00 12.07 -4.96
C GLU A 94 1.97 12.59 -3.52
N GLY A 95 3.04 13.24 -3.04
CA GLY A 95 3.05 13.86 -1.72
C GLY A 95 3.16 12.87 -0.56
N GLY A 96 3.71 11.67 -0.78
CA GLY A 96 3.87 10.67 0.29
C GLY A 96 4.89 11.04 1.38
N ILE A 97 5.77 12.03 1.14
CA ILE A 97 6.85 12.39 2.08
C ILE A 97 6.33 13.03 3.38
N PRO A 98 5.51 14.10 3.38
CA PRO A 98 5.00 14.68 4.62
C PRO A 98 4.23 13.68 5.52
N PRO A 99 3.34 12.82 5.00
CA PRO A 99 2.64 11.81 5.81
C PRO A 99 3.58 10.74 6.38
N LEU A 100 4.59 10.32 5.62
CA LEU A 100 5.62 9.40 6.11
C LEU A 100 6.49 10.02 7.21
N VAL A 101 6.84 11.30 7.09
CA VAL A 101 7.56 12.04 8.12
C VAL A 101 6.72 12.19 9.39
N ALA A 102 5.45 12.56 9.25
CA ALA A 102 4.50 12.64 10.36
C ALA A 102 4.38 11.27 11.06
N LEU A 103 4.21 10.19 10.32
CA LEU A 103 4.20 8.83 10.85
C LEU A 103 5.51 8.45 11.56
N SER A 104 6.66 8.87 11.06
CA SER A 104 7.94 8.62 11.72
C SER A 104 8.07 9.38 13.06
N GLN A 105 7.38 10.51 13.20
CA GLN A 105 7.36 11.32 14.42
C GLN A 105 6.31 10.83 15.42
N THR A 106 5.18 10.30 14.93
CA THR A 106 4.08 9.76 15.76
C THR A 106 4.16 8.25 16.00
N GLY A 107 5.04 7.56 15.29
CA GLY A 107 5.14 6.10 15.30
C GLY A 107 5.72 5.53 16.58
N THR A 108 5.04 4.52 17.14
CA THR A 108 5.56 3.65 18.21
C THR A 108 6.91 3.04 17.80
N PRO A 109 7.78 2.61 18.75
CA PRO A 109 9.16 2.18 18.48
C PRO A 109 9.37 1.13 17.36
N ARG A 110 8.30 0.46 16.90
CA ARG A 110 8.32 -0.47 15.76
C ARG A 110 8.45 0.22 14.39
N ALA A 111 8.07 1.50 14.26
CA ALA A 111 8.27 2.31 13.06
C ALA A 111 9.71 2.83 12.90
N LYS A 112 10.51 2.81 13.97
CA LYS A 112 11.91 3.27 13.99
C LYS A 112 12.94 2.19 13.64
N ALA A 113 12.53 0.94 13.44
CA ALA A 113 13.44 -0.18 13.26
C ALA A 113 13.11 -1.00 12.02
N LYS A 114 13.42 -0.47 10.83
CA LYS A 114 13.86 -1.30 9.69
C LYS A 114 14.62 -0.48 8.65
#